data_AF-A0A135VC10-F1
#
_entry.id   AF-A0A135VC10-F1
#
_cell.length_a   1.000
_cell.length_b   1.000
_cell.length_c   1.000
_cell.angle_alpha   90.00
_cell.angle_beta   90.00
_cell.angle_gamma   90.00
#
_symmetry.space_group_name_H-M   'P 1'
#
loop_
_entity.id
_entity.type
_entity.pdbx_description
1 polymer ?
#
loop_
_entity_poly.entity_id
_entity_poly.type
_entity_poly.pdbx_seq_one_letter_code
_entity_poly.pdbx_strand_id
1 'polypeptide(L)'
;MSRLLGVTMTSAFLALGTATTYALLNLIGPLALPQSLTVMFVAWLGEHYVSGKGYYYYTPYNGLFVGRVPTWIPLMWVFVVQGGLLLFLSFGFAGVSAAVASGIFCALLDLAFIEPYLSARKTLWHWTPVHAGYFAFIPSKANRFTAPPGNYIVWFVFPALLNVLLITATFVLEIGLG
;
A
#
# COMPACT_ATOMS: atom_id res chain seq x y z
N MET A 1 -25.55 -4.93 1.97
CA MET A 1 -24.80 -3.96 1.14
C MET A 1 -23.30 -3.95 1.48
N SER A 2 -22.90 -3.77 2.75
CA SER A 2 -21.49 -3.78 3.17
C SER A 2 -20.73 -5.08 2.85
N ARG A 3 -21.35 -6.25 3.08
CA ARG A 3 -20.74 -7.54 2.72
C ARG A 3 -20.45 -7.67 1.22
N LEU A 4 -21.36 -7.17 0.37
CA LEU A 4 -21.15 -7.18 -1.08
C LEU A 4 -19.94 -6.30 -1.44
N LEU A 5 -19.85 -5.09 -0.88
CA LEU A 5 -18.70 -4.21 -1.09
C LEU A 5 -17.39 -4.90 -0.67
N GLY A 6 -17.37 -5.53 0.51
CA GLY A 6 -16.21 -6.26 1.00
C GLY A 6 -15.79 -7.40 0.08
N VAL A 7 -16.73 -8.26 -0.34
CA VAL A 7 -16.46 -9.34 -1.31
C VAL A 7 -15.93 -8.76 -2.62
N THR A 8 -16.61 -7.74 -3.18
CA THR A 8 -16.21 -7.11 -4.45
C THR A 8 -14.81 -6.52 -4.36
N MET A 9 -14.48 -5.81 -3.28
CA MET A 9 -13.15 -5.21 -3.13
C MET A 9 -12.07 -6.26 -2.92
N THR A 10 -12.33 -7.27 -2.10
CA THR A 10 -11.38 -8.38 -1.89
C THR A 10 -11.14 -9.13 -3.20
N SER A 11 -12.18 -9.46 -3.96
CA SER A 11 -12.04 -10.12 -5.26
C SER A 11 -11.31 -9.24 -6.27
N ALA A 12 -11.62 -7.94 -6.33
CA ALA A 12 -10.97 -7.01 -7.25
C ALA A 12 -9.48 -6.87 -6.95
N PHE A 13 -9.10 -6.62 -5.69
CA PHE A 13 -7.69 -6.47 -5.34
C PHE A 13 -6.92 -7.80 -5.32
N LEU A 14 -7.59 -8.94 -5.11
CA LEU A 14 -6.99 -10.25 -5.36
C LEU A 14 -6.64 -10.39 -6.84
N ALA A 15 -7.59 -10.12 -7.74
CA ALA A 15 -7.36 -10.23 -9.18
C ALA A 15 -6.26 -9.26 -9.66
N LEU A 16 -6.31 -8.00 -9.22
CA LEU A 16 -5.31 -6.99 -9.55
C LEU A 16 -3.93 -7.33 -8.98
N GLY A 17 -3.85 -7.75 -7.72
CA GLY A 17 -2.59 -8.15 -7.09
C GLY A 17 -1.98 -9.39 -7.74
N THR A 18 -2.80 -10.38 -8.10
CA THR A 18 -2.35 -11.54 -8.88
C THR A 18 -1.86 -11.14 -10.26
N ALA A 19 -2.57 -10.23 -10.95
CA ALA A 19 -2.17 -9.76 -12.28
C ALA A 19 -0.83 -9.00 -12.23
N THR A 20 -0.64 -8.10 -11.26
CA THR A 20 0.64 -7.38 -11.12
C THR A 20 1.78 -8.30 -10.72
N THR A 21 1.51 -9.27 -9.84
CA THR A 21 2.51 -10.28 -9.44
C THR A 21 2.92 -11.12 -10.64
N TYR A 22 1.94 -11.58 -11.43
CA TYR A 22 2.19 -12.34 -12.65
C TYR A 22 2.99 -11.55 -13.68
N ALA A 23 2.66 -10.27 -13.89
CA ALA A 23 3.43 -9.42 -14.79
C ALA A 23 4.90 -9.26 -14.32
N LEU A 24 5.13 -9.00 -13.03
CA LEU A 24 6.49 -8.91 -12.49
C LEU A 24 7.23 -10.25 -12.50
N LEU A 25 6.54 -11.37 -12.32
CA LEU A 25 7.16 -12.70 -12.45
C LEU A 25 7.75 -12.90 -13.84
N ASN A 26 7.08 -12.44 -14.88
CA ASN A 26 7.55 -12.57 -16.26
C ASN A 26 8.60 -11.49 -16.64
N LEU A 27 8.60 -10.34 -15.98
CA LEU A 27 9.50 -9.22 -16.30
C LEU A 27 10.79 -9.19 -15.47
N ILE A 28 10.70 -9.47 -14.17
CA ILE A 28 11.79 -9.36 -13.18
C ILE A 28 12.18 -10.75 -12.64
N GLY A 29 11.26 -11.71 -12.64
CA GLY A 29 11.54 -13.08 -12.23
C GLY A 29 10.93 -13.51 -10.89
N PRO A 30 11.36 -14.66 -10.34
CA PRO A 30 10.65 -15.37 -9.29
C PRO A 30 10.54 -14.62 -7.95
N LEU A 31 11.42 -13.64 -7.70
CA LEU A 31 11.39 -12.83 -6.47
C LEU A 31 10.14 -11.95 -6.32
N ALA A 32 9.35 -11.77 -7.38
CA ALA A 32 8.06 -11.09 -7.29
C ALA A 32 7.08 -11.81 -6.34
N LEU A 33 7.13 -13.15 -6.26
CA LEU A 33 6.28 -13.93 -5.33
C LEU A 33 6.60 -13.66 -3.85
N PRO A 34 7.84 -13.87 -3.36
CA PRO A 34 8.17 -13.57 -1.97
C PRO A 34 7.95 -12.09 -1.64
N GLN A 35 8.22 -11.16 -2.57
CA GLN A 35 7.89 -9.74 -2.37
C GLN A 35 6.39 -9.55 -2.10
N SER A 36 5.51 -10.18 -2.89
CA SER A 36 4.05 -10.11 -2.70
C SER A 36 3.62 -10.58 -1.31
N LEU A 37 4.17 -11.71 -0.86
CA LEU A 37 3.90 -12.26 0.46
C LEU A 37 4.40 -11.33 1.57
N THR A 38 5.61 -10.76 1.41
CA THR A 38 6.15 -9.77 2.33
C THR A 38 5.27 -8.52 2.40
N VAL A 39 4.82 -7.99 1.25
CA VAL A 39 3.90 -6.85 1.20
C VAL A 39 2.63 -7.15 2.00
N MET A 40 1.98 -8.29 1.72
CA MET A 40 0.76 -8.69 2.42
C MET A 40 0.97 -8.82 3.93
N PHE A 41 2.06 -9.46 4.35
CA PHE A 41 2.34 -9.70 5.76
C PHE A 41 2.64 -8.40 6.52
N VAL A 42 3.49 -7.53 5.95
CA VAL A 42 3.85 -6.24 6.57
C VAL A 42 2.63 -5.32 6.61
N ALA A 43 1.86 -5.23 5.52
CA ALA A 43 0.60 -4.49 5.50
C ALA A 43 -0.37 -5.03 6.55
N TRP A 44 -0.57 -6.36 6.61
CA TRP A 44 -1.44 -6.99 7.59
C TRP A 44 -1.12 -6.57 9.03
N LEU A 45 0.15 -6.68 9.41
CA LEU A 45 0.62 -6.36 10.76
C LEU A 45 0.61 -4.86 11.04
N GLY A 46 1.10 -4.05 10.09
CA GLY A 46 1.14 -2.60 10.21
C GLY A 46 -0.24 -2.01 10.43
N GLU A 47 -1.21 -2.43 9.61
CA GLU A 47 -2.60 -1.99 9.69
C GLU A 47 -3.25 -2.40 11.02
N HIS A 48 -3.01 -3.62 11.50
CA HIS A 48 -3.47 -4.06 12.83
C HIS A 48 -2.83 -3.29 13.97
N TYR A 49 -1.55 -2.98 13.86
CA TYR A 49 -0.82 -2.25 14.88
C TYR A 49 -1.30 -0.80 14.96
N VAL A 50 -1.35 -0.10 13.83
CA VAL A 50 -1.70 1.32 13.78
C VAL A 50 -3.18 1.53 14.15
N SER A 51 -4.10 0.71 13.62
CA SER A 51 -5.50 0.72 14.07
C SER A 51 -5.66 0.26 15.53
N GLY A 52 -4.83 -0.70 15.97
CA GLY A 52 -4.75 -1.19 17.33
C GLY A 52 -4.43 -0.11 18.36
N LYS A 53 -3.55 0.83 17.97
CA LYS A 53 -3.15 2.01 18.76
C LYS A 53 -4.15 3.17 18.67
N GLY A 54 -5.21 3.03 17.89
CA GLY A 54 -6.28 4.02 17.79
C GLY A 54 -6.00 5.19 16.85
N TYR A 55 -4.99 5.11 15.98
CA TYR A 55 -4.69 6.18 15.01
C TYR A 55 -5.78 6.36 13.96
N TYR A 56 -6.46 5.27 13.60
CA TYR A 56 -7.69 5.28 12.81
C TYR A 56 -8.44 3.98 13.06
N TYR A 57 -9.69 3.94 12.60
CA TYR A 57 -10.47 2.72 12.59
C TYR A 57 -11.18 2.55 11.25
N TYR A 58 -11.26 1.30 10.81
CA TYR A 58 -12.04 0.91 9.66
C TYR A 58 -13.53 0.83 10.02
N THR A 59 -14.38 1.30 9.12
CA THR A 59 -15.83 1.28 9.35
C THR A 59 -16.46 -0.04 8.89
N PRO A 60 -17.61 -0.44 9.45
CA PRO A 60 -18.33 -1.65 9.02
C PRO A 60 -18.70 -1.68 7.53
N TYR A 61 -18.62 -0.56 6.82
CA TYR A 61 -18.89 -0.48 5.39
C TYR A 61 -17.94 -1.33 4.55
N ASN A 62 -16.71 -1.58 5.03
CA ASN A 62 -15.75 -2.46 4.34
C ASN A 62 -16.18 -3.92 4.25
N GLY A 63 -17.18 -4.35 5.02
CA GLY A 63 -17.77 -5.68 4.90
C GLY A 63 -16.93 -6.80 5.51
N LEU A 64 -15.88 -7.24 4.81
CA LEU A 64 -15.09 -8.43 5.16
C LEU A 64 -13.81 -8.05 5.92
N PHE A 65 -13.68 -8.58 7.13
CA PHE A 65 -12.57 -8.30 8.05
C PHE A 65 -11.89 -9.58 8.49
N VAL A 66 -10.59 -9.49 8.77
CA VAL A 66 -9.92 -10.42 9.69
C VAL A 66 -9.30 -9.55 10.79
N GLY A 67 -9.67 -9.79 12.03
CA GLY A 67 -9.36 -8.86 13.13
C GLY A 67 -9.97 -7.48 12.90
N ARG A 68 -9.11 -6.44 12.87
CA ARG A 68 -9.51 -5.02 12.73
C ARG A 68 -9.37 -4.49 11.31
N VAL A 69 -8.78 -5.28 10.41
CA VAL A 69 -8.39 -4.82 9.07
C VAL A 69 -9.28 -5.47 8.01
N PRO A 70 -9.81 -4.69 7.06
CA PRO A 70 -10.51 -5.23 5.91
C PRO A 70 -9.61 -6.15 5.09
N THR A 71 -10.15 -7.28 4.67
CA THR A 71 -9.39 -8.31 3.92
C THR A 71 -8.80 -7.80 2.61
N TRP A 72 -9.38 -6.76 2.02
CA TRP A 72 -8.93 -6.18 0.76
C TRP A 72 -7.71 -5.24 0.91
N ILE A 73 -7.44 -4.70 2.10
CA ILE A 73 -6.35 -3.71 2.31
C ILE A 73 -4.95 -4.30 2.04
N PRO A 74 -4.56 -5.47 2.58
CA PRO A 74 -3.27 -6.07 2.26
C PRO A 74 -3.12 -6.41 0.77
N LEU A 75 -4.22 -6.79 0.12
CA LEU A 75 -4.25 -7.09 -1.31
C LEU A 75 -4.09 -5.81 -2.15
N MET A 76 -4.72 -4.72 -1.72
CA MET A 76 -4.51 -3.39 -2.30
C MET A 76 -3.03 -3.05 -2.23
N TRP A 77 -2.38 -3.21 -1.08
CA TRP A 77 -0.95 -2.93 -0.92
C TRP A 77 -0.07 -3.67 -1.93
N VAL A 78 -0.34 -4.95 -2.22
CA VAL A 78 0.38 -5.69 -3.28
C VAL A 78 0.18 -5.01 -4.63
N PHE A 79 -1.07 -4.71 -4.99
CA PHE A 79 -1.40 -4.04 -6.23
C PHE A 79 -0.72 -2.68 -6.36
N VAL A 80 -0.72 -1.83 -5.32
CA VAL A 80 -0.13 -0.50 -5.44
C VAL A 80 1.40 -0.55 -5.53
N VAL A 81 2.04 -1.39 -4.71
CA VAL A 81 3.50 -1.52 -4.70
C VAL A 81 4.00 -2.01 -6.06
N GLN A 82 3.41 -3.09 -6.58
CA GLN A 82 3.84 -3.70 -7.82
C GLN A 82 3.32 -2.98 -9.06
N GLY A 83 2.06 -2.55 -9.04
CA GLY A 83 1.44 -1.78 -10.10
C GLY A 83 2.14 -0.44 -10.32
N GLY A 84 2.57 0.22 -9.24
CA GLY A 84 3.40 1.42 -9.32
C GLY A 84 4.73 1.15 -10.03
N LEU A 85 5.41 0.05 -9.71
CA LEU A 85 6.65 -0.32 -10.39
C LEU A 85 6.41 -0.60 -11.88
N LEU A 86 5.42 -1.44 -12.20
CA LEU A 86 5.04 -1.76 -13.57
C LEU A 86 4.69 -0.53 -14.40
N LEU A 87 4.00 0.45 -13.81
CA LEU A 87 3.66 1.71 -14.46
C LEU A 87 4.91 2.50 -14.87
N PHE A 88 5.91 2.62 -14.00
CA PHE A 88 7.12 3.37 -14.36
C PHE A 88 8.05 2.60 -15.28
N LEU A 89 8.11 1.27 -15.16
CA LEU A 89 8.80 0.44 -16.15
C LEU A 89 8.18 0.61 -17.54
N SER A 90 6.85 0.71 -17.65
CA SER A 90 6.19 0.93 -18.95
C SER A 90 6.42 2.33 -19.53
N PHE A 91 6.73 3.32 -18.69
CA PHE A 91 7.22 4.64 -19.12
C PHE A 91 8.73 4.69 -19.41
N GLY A 92 9.43 3.56 -19.38
CA GLY A 92 10.84 3.46 -19.72
C GLY A 92 11.81 3.80 -18.60
N PHE A 93 11.33 3.96 -17.35
CA PHE A 93 12.22 4.05 -16.20
C PHE A 93 12.87 2.68 -15.95
N ALA A 94 14.06 2.67 -15.34
CA ALA A 94 14.79 1.44 -15.06
C ALA A 94 15.42 1.44 -13.66
N GLY A 95 15.63 0.25 -13.13
CA GLY A 95 16.33 0.03 -11.87
C GLY A 95 15.76 0.86 -10.71
N VAL A 96 16.66 1.42 -9.89
CA VAL A 96 16.30 2.23 -8.71
C VAL A 96 15.43 3.43 -9.06
N SER A 97 15.59 4.04 -10.24
CA SER A 97 14.78 5.20 -10.65
C SER A 97 13.29 4.85 -10.79
N ALA A 98 12.96 3.67 -11.33
CA ALA A 98 11.59 3.18 -11.44
C ALA A 98 11.00 2.90 -10.05
N ALA A 99 11.78 2.31 -9.15
CA ALA A 99 11.36 2.04 -7.77
C ALA A 99 11.07 3.33 -6.98
N VAL A 100 11.95 4.33 -7.05
CA VAL A 100 11.71 5.62 -6.37
C VAL A 100 10.50 6.34 -6.96
N ALA A 101 10.38 6.37 -8.29
CA ALA A 101 9.23 6.98 -8.96
C ALA A 101 7.91 6.28 -8.57
N SER A 102 7.91 4.95 -8.44
CA SER A 102 6.76 4.19 -7.95
C SER A 102 6.33 4.59 -6.54
N GLY A 103 7.29 4.82 -5.63
CA GLY A 103 6.99 5.30 -4.28
C GLY A 103 6.40 6.72 -4.28
N ILE A 104 6.98 7.63 -5.07
CA ILE A 104 6.46 9.00 -5.20
C ILE A 104 5.01 8.96 -5.70
N PHE A 105 4.75 8.15 -6.73
CA PHE A 105 3.41 7.96 -7.27
C PHE A 105 2.45 7.37 -6.25
N CYS A 106 2.86 6.39 -5.44
CA CYS A 106 2.00 5.82 -4.40
C CYS A 106 1.62 6.87 -3.35
N ALA A 107 2.56 7.71 -2.91
CA ALA A 107 2.27 8.82 -2.00
C ALA A 107 1.34 9.87 -2.63
N LEU A 108 1.52 10.19 -3.91
CA LEU A 108 0.62 11.10 -4.64
C LEU A 108 -0.77 10.49 -4.86
N LEU A 109 -0.84 9.20 -5.17
CA LEU A 109 -2.10 8.46 -5.30
C LEU A 109 -2.85 8.48 -3.96
N ASP A 110 -2.14 8.29 -2.86
CA ASP A 110 -2.74 8.35 -1.53
C ASP A 110 -3.31 9.74 -1.22
N LEU A 111 -2.45 10.75 -1.37
CA LEU A 111 -2.77 12.15 -1.10
C LEU A 111 -3.91 12.69 -1.99
N ALA A 112 -3.88 12.37 -3.29
CA ALA A 112 -4.79 12.95 -4.27
C ALA A 112 -6.08 12.15 -4.45
N PHE A 113 -6.06 10.83 -4.19
CA PHE A 113 -7.18 9.95 -4.49
C PHE A 113 -7.61 9.08 -3.32
N ILE A 114 -6.75 8.20 -2.78
CA ILE A 114 -7.16 7.20 -1.79
C ILE A 114 -7.75 7.87 -0.55
N GLU A 115 -7.01 8.79 0.09
CA GLU A 115 -7.49 9.46 1.29
C GLU A 115 -8.71 10.37 1.00
N PRO A 116 -8.66 11.32 0.04
CA PRO A 116 -9.82 12.16 -0.24
C PRO A 116 -11.08 11.39 -0.64
N TYR A 117 -10.94 10.28 -1.38
CA TYR A 117 -12.08 9.53 -1.89
C TYR A 117 -12.56 8.45 -0.92
N LEU A 118 -11.68 7.56 -0.46
CA LEU A 118 -12.07 6.40 0.33
C LEU A 118 -12.28 6.75 1.81
N SER A 119 -11.45 7.64 2.36
CA SER A 119 -11.60 8.12 3.75
C SER A 119 -12.66 9.21 3.84
N ALA A 120 -12.42 10.39 3.25
CA ALA A 120 -13.31 11.55 3.46
C ALA A 120 -14.69 11.41 2.81
N ARG A 121 -14.80 10.87 1.59
CA ARG A 121 -16.09 10.78 0.88
C ARG A 121 -16.83 9.47 1.13
N LYS A 122 -16.12 8.33 1.14
CA LYS A 122 -16.74 7.00 1.32
C LYS A 122 -16.73 6.52 2.77
N THR A 123 -16.02 7.19 3.67
CA THR A 123 -15.99 6.87 5.10
C THR A 123 -15.59 5.42 5.36
N LEU A 124 -14.66 4.87 4.56
CA LEU A 124 -14.18 3.50 4.76
C LEU A 124 -13.25 3.39 5.98
N TRP A 125 -12.60 4.47 6.35
CA TRP A 125 -11.93 4.61 7.64
C TRP A 125 -12.04 6.05 8.14
N HIS A 126 -11.77 6.24 9.42
CA HIS A 126 -11.72 7.55 10.05
C HIS A 126 -10.43 7.69 10.85
N TRP A 127 -9.69 8.76 10.58
CA TRP A 127 -8.53 9.14 11.34
C TRP A 127 -8.93 9.73 12.69
N THR A 128 -8.25 9.31 13.75
CA THR A 128 -8.49 9.78 15.11
C THR A 128 -7.22 10.41 15.66
N PRO A 129 -7.27 11.64 16.21
CA PRO A 129 -6.12 12.21 16.89
C PRO A 129 -5.82 11.39 18.16
N VAL A 130 -4.64 10.79 18.24
CA VAL A 130 -4.17 10.06 19.43
C VAL A 130 -3.34 10.99 20.31
N HIS A 131 -3.73 11.15 21.57
CA HIS A 131 -2.98 11.93 22.55
C HIS A 131 -1.59 11.30 22.77
N ALA A 132 -0.52 12.09 22.59
CA ALA A 132 0.88 11.62 22.60
C ALA A 132 1.22 10.53 21.56
N GLY A 133 0.42 10.38 20.50
CA GLY A 133 0.79 9.54 19.36
C GLY A 133 1.88 10.15 18.49
N TYR A 134 2.38 9.41 17.49
CA TYR A 134 3.42 9.84 16.54
C TYR A 134 3.08 11.15 15.79
N PHE A 135 1.83 11.62 15.86
CA PHE A 135 1.34 12.84 15.20
C PHE A 135 0.84 13.92 16.17
N ALA A 136 1.07 13.78 17.48
CA ALA A 136 0.59 14.73 18.50
C ALA A 136 1.15 16.15 18.35
N PHE A 137 2.20 16.34 17.55
CA PHE A 137 2.82 17.64 17.28
C PHE A 137 2.06 18.48 16.24
N ILE A 138 1.08 17.92 15.51
CA ILE A 138 0.35 18.65 14.46
C ILE A 138 -0.88 19.33 15.06
N PRO A 139 -0.98 20.67 15.04
CA PRO A 139 -2.15 21.38 15.55
C PRO A 139 -3.42 20.93 14.83
N SER A 140 -4.51 20.70 15.57
CA SER A 140 -5.81 20.27 15.00
C SER A 140 -6.34 21.21 13.92
N LYS A 141 -6.05 22.51 14.03
CA LYS A 141 -6.41 23.55 13.04
C LYS A 141 -5.52 23.56 11.78
N ALA A 142 -4.35 22.95 11.84
CA ALA A 142 -3.42 22.79 10.72
C ALA A 142 -3.57 21.43 10.01
N ASN A 143 -4.41 20.54 10.54
CA ASN A 143 -4.74 19.25 9.95
C ASN A 143 -5.68 19.42 8.75
N ARG A 144 -5.18 20.05 7.68
CA ARG A 144 -5.89 20.21 6.39
C ARG A 144 -5.79 18.95 5.52
N PHE A 145 -4.97 17.99 5.93
CA PHE A 145 -4.78 16.73 5.23
C PHE A 145 -5.83 15.72 5.69
N THR A 146 -6.33 14.92 4.75
CA THR A 146 -7.32 13.87 5.06
C THR A 146 -6.73 12.78 5.95
N ALA A 147 -5.43 12.49 5.80
CA ALA A 147 -4.61 11.65 6.69
C ALA A 147 -3.43 12.43 7.33
N PRO A 148 -2.88 11.95 8.45
CA PRO A 148 -1.66 12.48 9.03
C PRO A 148 -0.45 12.40 8.06
N PRO A 149 0.49 13.35 8.08
CA PRO A 149 1.66 13.36 7.20
C PRO A 149 2.49 12.07 7.15
N GLY A 150 2.59 11.36 8.28
CA GLY A 150 3.32 10.08 8.29
C GLY A 150 2.65 8.98 7.48
N ASN A 151 1.35 9.08 7.19
CA ASN A 151 0.69 8.18 6.23
C ASN A 151 1.34 8.30 4.86
N TYR A 152 1.45 9.52 4.33
CA TYR A 152 2.06 9.76 3.02
C TYR A 152 3.54 9.36 2.97
N ILE A 153 4.27 9.47 4.09
CA ILE A 153 5.63 8.97 4.21
C ILE A 153 5.65 7.44 4.07
N VAL A 154 4.74 6.72 4.72
CA VAL A 154 4.63 5.25 4.56
C VAL A 154 4.26 4.88 3.13
N TRP A 155 3.30 5.58 2.51
CA TRP A 155 2.91 5.39 1.12
C TRP A 155 4.04 5.71 0.12
N PHE A 156 5.06 6.47 0.52
CA PHE A 156 6.29 6.63 -0.26
C PHE A 156 7.32 5.55 0.05
N VAL A 157 7.73 5.45 1.31
CA VAL A 157 8.89 4.65 1.75
C VAL A 157 8.65 3.17 1.54
N PHE A 158 7.44 2.68 1.86
CA PHE A 158 7.18 1.24 1.81
C PHE A 158 7.22 0.70 0.36
N PRO A 159 6.52 1.29 -0.63
CA PRO A 159 6.66 0.88 -2.02
C PRO A 159 8.06 1.08 -2.58
N ALA A 160 8.69 2.24 -2.33
CA ALA A 160 10.05 2.51 -2.83
C ALA A 160 11.05 1.47 -2.31
N LEU A 161 11.04 1.20 -1.00
CA LEU A 161 11.95 0.25 -0.37
C LEU A 161 11.74 -1.16 -0.93
N LEU A 162 10.51 -1.66 -0.99
CA LEU A 162 10.26 -3.03 -1.46
C LEU A 162 10.58 -3.20 -2.95
N ASN A 163 10.37 -2.17 -3.77
CA ASN A 163 10.74 -2.22 -5.19
C ASN A 163 12.25 -2.11 -5.39
N VAL A 164 12.96 -1.28 -4.61
CA VAL A 164 14.43 -1.24 -4.63
C VAL A 164 15.02 -2.59 -4.21
N LEU A 165 14.46 -3.21 -3.16
CA LEU A 165 14.90 -4.53 -2.69
C LEU A 165 14.67 -5.61 -3.76
N LEU A 166 13.50 -5.62 -4.40
CA LEU A 166 13.21 -6.56 -5.49
C LEU A 166 14.24 -6.42 -6.63
N ILE A 167 14.43 -5.20 -7.13
CA ILE A 167 15.34 -4.92 -8.25
C ILE A 167 16.78 -5.30 -7.89
N THR A 168 17.26 -4.87 -6.73
CA THR A 168 18.64 -5.14 -6.29
C THR A 168 18.86 -6.64 -6.07
N ALA A 169 17.92 -7.33 -5.44
CA ALA A 169 18.04 -8.76 -5.20
C ALA A 169 18.03 -9.57 -6.51
N THR A 170 17.18 -9.20 -7.48
CA THR A 170 17.20 -9.81 -8.81
C THR A 170 18.56 -9.63 -9.48
N PHE A 171 19.07 -8.40 -9.51
CA PHE A 171 20.37 -8.10 -10.12
C PHE A 171 21.53 -8.89 -9.49
N VAL A 172 21.54 -9.03 -8.16
CA VAL A 172 22.56 -9.81 -7.44
C VAL A 172 22.47 -11.30 -7.79
N LEU A 173 21.25 -11.85 -7.91
CA LEU A 173 21.07 -13.25 -8.29
C LEU A 173 21.50 -13.52 -9.74
N GLU A 174 21.24 -12.58 -10.66
CA GLU A 174 21.68 -12.69 -12.05
C GLU A 174 23.20 -12.70 -12.18
N ILE A 175 23.91 -11.84 -11.42
CA ILE A 175 25.38 -11.85 -11.40
C ILE A 175 25.94 -13.11 -10.73
N GLY A 176 25.31 -13.60 -9.66
CA GLY A 176 25.80 -14.76 -8.92
C GLY A 176 25.62 -16.10 -9.64
N LEU A 177 24.80 -16.14 -10.70
CA LEU A 177 24.53 -17.34 -11.50
C LEU A 177 25.19 -17.31 -12.89
N GLY A 178 25.85 -16.21 -13.27
CA GLY A 178 26.60 -16.05 -14.52
C GLY A 178 28.09 -16.30 -14.35
#